data_AF-A0A9R0VN26-F1
#
_entry.id   AF-A0A9R0VN26-F1
#
_cell.length_a   1.000
_cell.length_b   1.000
_cell.length_c   1.000
_cell.angle_alpha   90.00
_cell.angle_beta   90.00
_cell.angle_gamma   90.00
#
_symmetry.space_group_name_H-M   'P 1'
#
loop_
_entity.id
_entity.type
_entity.pdbx_description
1 polymer ?
#
loop_
_entity_poly.entity_id
_entity_poly.type
_entity_poly.pdbx_seq_one_letter_code
_entity_poly.pdbx_strand_id
1 'polypeptide(L)'
;MATARAVAASMRLTCALSTLAILATILFTLLLLIAGALQLRVPTGYVVVDCAPPPPSDAAAAAFLDSLLPLLAALPAAAAPTGFASLQSSGGAFTRGVCLGGSALKECLACLAAAAKNLTGCGASRRAGVWRGEGCFMGYADGNASSPHEDVFRDVVSFGEDVFPAVISFDDGKPPSNPKCFDTRALVALAQSLAGRGAANSSGARVVTDAAALSSNATGKTTVTLRAQCARDRAAAADCARCLGGSGREVRACAWGLDGEHERVADVLGYNCFLRIETSVPTGWPMPVAKYMSEYSPSPS
;
A
#
# COMPACT_ATOMS: atom_id res chain seq x y z
N MET A 1 0.06 -74.80 1.76
CA MET A 1 -0.85 -73.81 1.14
C MET A 1 -1.21 -72.62 2.04
N ALA A 2 -1.34 -72.77 3.36
CA ALA A 2 -1.69 -71.66 4.27
C ALA A 2 -0.60 -70.56 4.38
N THR A 3 0.67 -70.94 4.35
CA THR A 3 1.83 -70.02 4.45
C THR A 3 1.98 -69.09 3.24
N ALA A 4 1.73 -69.59 2.02
CA ALA A 4 1.80 -68.77 0.80
C ALA A 4 0.68 -67.70 0.73
N ARG A 5 -0.51 -68.01 1.26
CA ARG A 5 -1.62 -67.05 1.33
C ARG A 5 -1.38 -65.94 2.36
N ALA A 6 -0.75 -66.25 3.49
CA ALA A 6 -0.40 -65.27 4.52
C ALA A 6 0.68 -64.28 4.03
N VAL A 7 1.68 -64.77 3.28
CA VAL A 7 2.72 -63.91 2.67
C VAL A 7 2.12 -63.00 1.59
N ALA A 8 1.23 -63.52 0.74
CA ALA A 8 0.56 -62.72 -0.28
C ALA A 8 -0.38 -61.64 0.32
N ALA A 9 -1.06 -61.94 1.43
CA ALA A 9 -1.90 -60.97 2.12
C ALA A 9 -1.09 -59.87 2.82
N SER A 10 0.02 -60.23 3.47
CA SER A 10 0.96 -59.28 4.09
C SER A 10 1.59 -58.35 3.06
N MET A 11 2.00 -58.88 1.90
CA MET A 11 2.59 -58.10 0.81
C MET A 11 1.59 -57.15 0.13
N ARG A 12 0.30 -57.52 0.08
CA ARG A 12 -0.77 -56.63 -0.40
C ARG A 12 -1.10 -55.51 0.58
N LEU A 13 -1.05 -55.80 1.89
CA LEU A 13 -1.32 -54.83 2.94
C LEU A 13 -0.21 -53.78 3.04
N THR A 14 1.06 -54.20 2.95
CA THR A 14 2.20 -53.27 2.94
C THR A 14 2.21 -52.39 1.68
N CYS A 15 1.83 -52.94 0.53
CA CYS A 15 1.69 -52.18 -0.71
C CYS A 15 0.52 -51.16 -0.65
N ALA A 16 -0.59 -51.51 -0.01
CA ALA A 16 -1.72 -50.59 0.20
C ALA A 16 -1.40 -49.47 1.19
N LEU A 17 -0.63 -49.76 2.24
CA LEU A 17 -0.20 -48.76 3.23
C LEU A 17 0.81 -47.77 2.63
N SER A 18 1.75 -48.24 1.81
CA SER A 18 2.70 -47.36 1.13
C SER A 18 2.05 -46.49 0.06
N THR A 19 1.06 -47.00 -0.69
CA THR A 19 0.30 -46.16 -1.63
C THR A 19 -0.52 -45.09 -0.92
N LEU A 20 -1.18 -45.42 0.20
CA LEU A 20 -1.91 -44.43 1.02
C LEU A 20 -0.99 -43.36 1.61
N ALA A 21 0.19 -43.74 2.09
CA ALA A 21 1.18 -42.78 2.61
C ALA A 21 1.68 -41.84 1.50
N ILE A 22 1.95 -42.35 0.30
CA ILE A 22 2.35 -41.55 -0.86
C ILE A 22 1.23 -40.61 -1.31
N LEU A 23 -0.02 -41.08 -1.34
CA LEU A 23 -1.17 -40.24 -1.68
C LEU A 23 -1.38 -39.13 -0.64
N ALA A 24 -1.22 -39.42 0.65
CA ALA A 24 -1.33 -38.43 1.72
C ALA A 24 -0.22 -37.37 1.66
N THR A 25 1.03 -37.75 1.35
CA THR A 25 2.13 -36.79 1.19
C THR A 25 1.96 -35.94 -0.05
N ILE A 26 1.50 -36.51 -1.18
CA ILE A 26 1.16 -35.75 -2.39
C ILE A 26 0.01 -34.79 -2.12
N LEU A 27 -1.04 -35.21 -1.43
CA LEU A 27 -2.16 -34.33 -1.10
C LEU A 27 -1.73 -33.20 -0.16
N PHE A 28 -0.89 -33.47 0.83
CA PHE A 28 -0.37 -32.46 1.74
C PHE A 28 0.56 -31.46 1.05
N THR A 29 1.45 -31.91 0.17
CA THR A 29 2.29 -31.00 -0.63
C THR A 29 1.46 -30.20 -1.62
N LEU A 30 0.44 -30.80 -2.24
CA LEU A 30 -0.50 -30.09 -3.11
C LEU A 30 -1.28 -29.04 -2.32
N LEU A 31 -1.76 -29.35 -1.11
CA LEU A 31 -2.44 -28.40 -0.23
C LEU A 31 -1.51 -27.27 0.23
N LEU A 32 -0.22 -27.54 0.50
CA LEU A 32 0.78 -26.51 0.81
C LEU A 32 1.10 -25.64 -0.41
N LEU A 33 1.18 -26.22 -1.60
CA LEU A 33 1.38 -25.50 -2.85
C LEU A 33 0.15 -24.64 -3.19
N ILE A 34 -1.07 -25.16 -3.00
CA ILE A 34 -2.31 -24.42 -3.19
C ILE A 34 -2.45 -23.33 -2.12
N ALA A 35 -2.11 -23.59 -0.85
CA ALA A 35 -2.10 -22.56 0.20
C ALA A 35 -1.04 -21.48 -0.06
N GLY A 36 0.13 -21.88 -0.61
CA GLY A 36 1.17 -20.97 -1.07
C GLY A 36 0.78 -20.17 -2.33
N ALA A 37 -0.03 -20.75 -3.23
CA ALA A 37 -0.55 -20.09 -4.42
C ALA A 37 -1.80 -19.25 -4.14
N LEU A 38 -2.59 -19.60 -3.11
CA LEU A 38 -3.73 -18.82 -2.61
C LEU A 38 -3.26 -17.67 -1.71
N GLN A 39 -2.00 -17.68 -1.27
CA GLN A 39 -1.23 -16.45 -1.07
C GLN A 39 -0.85 -15.86 -2.44
N LEU A 40 -1.84 -15.66 -3.31
CA LEU A 40 -1.87 -14.55 -4.25
C LEU A 40 -1.84 -13.26 -3.39
N ARG A 41 -0.71 -13.01 -2.73
CA ARG A 41 -0.18 -11.67 -2.64
C ARG A 41 0.10 -11.32 -4.09
N VAL A 42 -0.94 -10.87 -4.78
CA VAL A 42 -0.77 -9.95 -5.89
C VAL A 42 0.23 -8.94 -5.35
N PRO A 43 1.46 -8.86 -5.90
CA PRO A 43 2.41 -7.89 -5.42
C PRO A 43 1.94 -6.54 -5.95
N THR A 44 0.91 -5.97 -5.32
CA THR A 44 0.63 -4.53 -5.34
C THR A 44 1.67 -3.82 -4.45
N GLY A 45 2.91 -4.30 -4.47
CA GLY A 45 4.00 -3.83 -3.64
C GLY A 45 4.75 -2.76 -4.40
N TYR A 46 4.64 -1.52 -3.94
CA TYR A 46 5.48 -0.43 -4.41
C TYR A 46 6.58 -0.14 -3.40
N VAL A 47 7.65 0.48 -3.88
CA VAL A 47 8.64 1.15 -3.03
C VAL A 47 8.89 2.52 -3.64
N VAL A 48 8.55 3.56 -2.90
CA VAL A 48 8.82 4.95 -3.27
C VAL A 48 9.94 5.44 -2.37
N VAL A 49 11.03 5.92 -2.96
CA VAL A 49 12.18 6.48 -2.22
C VAL A 49 12.36 7.93 -2.67
N ASP A 50 12.39 8.83 -1.70
CA ASP A 50 12.68 10.25 -1.90
C ASP A 50 13.96 10.58 -1.13
N CYS A 51 15.04 10.92 -1.85
CA CYS A 51 16.29 11.37 -1.26
C CYS A 51 16.48 12.85 -1.59
N ALA A 52 16.58 13.71 -0.58
CA ALA A 52 16.89 15.12 -0.81
C ALA A 52 18.30 15.26 -1.41
N PRO A 53 18.55 16.29 -2.24
CA PRO A 53 19.89 16.54 -2.76
C PRO A 53 20.87 16.75 -1.60
N PRO A 54 22.08 16.17 -1.67
CA PRO A 54 23.07 16.36 -0.62
C PRO A 54 23.52 17.82 -0.56
N PRO A 55 23.88 18.34 0.62
CA PRO A 55 24.49 19.66 0.73
C PRO A 55 25.84 19.70 -0.03
N PRO A 56 26.30 20.88 -0.47
CA PRO A 56 27.63 21.05 -1.06
C PRO A 56 28.70 20.49 -0.12
N SER A 57 29.67 19.75 -0.68
CA SER A 57 30.63 18.87 0.02
C SER A 57 30.94 19.27 1.45
N ASP A 58 30.60 18.39 2.40
CA ASP A 58 30.74 18.68 3.81
C ASP A 58 31.42 17.51 4.54
N ALA A 59 32.52 17.79 5.26
CA ALA A 59 33.20 16.81 6.10
C ALA A 59 32.26 16.21 7.17
N ALA A 60 31.16 16.91 7.48
CA ALA A 60 30.11 16.48 8.37
C ALA A 60 29.20 15.36 7.79
N ALA A 61 29.28 15.02 6.50
CA ALA A 61 28.47 13.95 5.91
C ALA A 61 28.79 12.57 6.52
N ALA A 62 30.07 12.27 6.76
CA ALA A 62 30.49 11.02 7.39
C ALA A 62 30.01 10.94 8.84
N ALA A 63 30.17 12.02 9.62
CA ALA A 63 29.72 12.09 11.01
C ALA A 63 28.19 11.95 11.14
N PHE A 64 27.44 12.52 10.20
CA PHE A 64 25.99 12.35 10.13
C PHE A 64 25.63 10.89 9.84
N LEU A 65 26.28 10.26 8.86
CA LEU A 65 26.04 8.86 8.51
C LEU A 65 26.35 7.91 9.68
N ASP A 66 27.47 8.12 10.37
CA ASP A 66 27.85 7.37 11.58
C ASP A 66 26.80 7.52 12.69
N SER A 67 26.20 8.71 12.80
CA SER A 67 25.12 8.98 13.76
C SER A 67 23.76 8.41 13.32
N LEU A 68 23.56 8.20 12.01
CA LEU A 68 22.30 7.77 11.40
C LEU A 68 22.15 6.25 11.38
N LEU A 69 23.21 5.51 11.01
CA LEU A 69 23.15 4.06 10.80
C LEU A 69 22.65 3.29 12.04
N PRO A 70 23.08 3.60 13.28
CA PRO A 70 22.54 2.95 14.47
C PRO A 70 21.04 3.21 14.67
N LEU A 71 20.56 4.42 14.33
CA LEU A 71 19.15 4.76 14.42
C LEU A 71 18.32 3.97 13.41
N LEU A 72 18.78 3.85 12.16
CA LEU A 72 18.11 3.05 11.13
C LEU A 72 18.04 1.56 11.52
N ALA A 73 19.07 1.04 12.19
CA ALA A 73 19.07 -0.34 12.68
C ALA A 73 18.13 -0.56 13.88
N ALA A 74 18.03 0.41 14.80
CA ALA A 74 17.22 0.29 16.02
C ALA A 74 15.73 0.60 15.81
N LEU A 75 15.41 1.48 14.85
CA LEU A 75 14.05 2.00 14.65
C LEU A 75 12.98 0.92 14.38
N PRO A 76 13.22 -0.13 13.56
CA PRO A 76 12.21 -1.18 13.34
C PRO A 76 11.76 -1.86 14.63
N ALA A 77 12.70 -2.20 15.52
CA ALA A 77 12.38 -2.85 16.79
C ALA A 77 11.67 -1.89 17.77
N ALA A 78 12.01 -0.61 17.74
CA ALA A 78 11.36 0.41 18.56
C ALA A 78 9.90 0.68 18.10
N ALA A 79 9.65 0.70 16.79
CA ALA A 79 8.34 0.99 16.22
C ALA A 79 7.40 -0.21 16.22
N ALA A 80 7.92 -1.43 16.05
CA ALA A 80 7.12 -2.65 15.87
C ALA A 80 6.03 -2.90 16.93
N PRO A 81 6.25 -2.66 18.23
CA PRO A 81 5.23 -2.91 19.26
C PRO A 81 4.03 -1.97 19.19
N THR A 82 4.22 -0.73 18.74
CA THR A 82 3.16 0.30 18.79
C THR A 82 2.78 0.85 17.41
N GLY A 83 3.45 0.41 16.34
CA GLY A 83 3.31 0.89 14.98
C GLY A 83 3.96 2.25 14.71
N PHE A 84 4.72 2.80 15.66
CA PHE A 84 5.42 4.06 15.50
C PHE A 84 6.62 4.18 16.44
N ALA A 85 7.71 4.78 15.96
CA ALA A 85 8.76 5.32 16.82
C ALA A 85 9.47 6.49 16.12
N SER A 86 10.10 7.33 16.94
CA SER A 86 11.08 8.32 16.51
C SER A 86 12.32 8.20 17.39
N LEU A 87 13.50 8.21 16.78
CA LEU A 87 14.78 8.16 17.48
C LEU A 87 15.62 9.37 17.09
N GLN A 88 16.45 9.83 18.01
CA GLN A 88 17.35 10.94 17.78
C GLN A 88 18.72 10.62 18.37
N SER A 89 19.78 10.97 17.67
CA SER A 89 21.16 10.88 18.16
C SER A 89 21.63 12.23 18.69
N SER A 90 22.65 12.20 19.56
CA SER A 90 23.35 13.41 20.02
C SER A 90 24.05 14.15 18.88
N GLY A 91 24.35 13.47 17.77
CA GLY A 91 24.91 14.04 16.55
C GLY A 91 23.90 14.73 15.64
N GLY A 92 22.65 14.90 16.07
CA GLY A 92 21.61 15.62 15.32
C GLY A 92 20.86 14.79 14.28
N ALA A 93 21.20 13.50 14.12
CA ALA A 93 20.42 12.61 13.26
C ALA A 93 19.08 12.26 13.91
N PHE A 94 18.02 12.30 13.12
CA PHE A 94 16.67 11.98 13.53
C PHE A 94 16.10 10.94 12.57
N THR A 95 15.44 9.91 13.11
CA THR A 95 14.71 8.92 12.31
C THR A 95 13.30 8.74 12.84
N ARG A 96 12.38 8.42 11.95
CA ARG A 96 11.01 8.05 12.32
C ARG A 96 10.49 6.94 11.45
N GLY A 97 9.63 6.11 12.02
CA GLY A 97 9.01 4.97 11.34
C GLY A 97 7.55 4.86 11.73
N VAL A 98 6.70 4.58 10.75
CA VAL A 98 5.27 4.38 10.91
C VAL A 98 4.87 3.09 10.22
N CYS A 99 4.08 2.26 10.88
CA CYS A 99 3.38 1.14 10.28
C CYS A 99 1.93 1.53 10.04
N LEU A 100 1.54 1.42 8.78
CA LEU A 100 0.28 1.91 8.26
C LEU A 100 -0.82 0.88 8.51
N GLY A 101 -1.98 1.33 8.99
CA GLY A 101 -3.14 0.43 9.14
C GLY A 101 -3.10 -0.53 10.34
N GLY A 102 -2.13 -0.41 11.24
CA GLY A 102 -2.05 -1.27 12.44
C GLY A 102 -1.58 -2.69 12.16
N SER A 103 -0.61 -2.87 11.27
CA SER A 103 0.00 -4.16 10.93
C SER A 103 0.47 -4.94 12.15
N ALA A 104 0.48 -6.26 12.06
CA ALA A 104 1.00 -7.10 13.14
C ALA A 104 2.48 -6.79 13.42
N LEU A 105 2.94 -7.00 14.66
CA LEU A 105 4.30 -6.69 15.10
C LEU A 105 5.37 -7.20 14.12
N LYS A 106 5.26 -8.46 13.67
CA LYS A 106 6.22 -9.08 12.74
C LYS A 106 6.22 -8.43 11.36
N GLU A 107 5.06 -8.04 10.86
CA GLU A 107 4.90 -7.39 9.56
C GLU A 107 5.44 -5.96 9.60
N CYS A 108 5.14 -5.23 10.66
CA CYS A 108 5.67 -3.89 10.91
C CYS A 108 7.20 -3.90 11.00
N LEU A 109 7.77 -4.82 11.78
CA LEU A 109 9.21 -5.00 11.91
C LEU A 109 9.85 -5.32 10.54
N ALA A 110 9.31 -6.30 9.82
CA ALA A 110 9.84 -6.69 8.51
C ALA A 110 9.75 -5.56 7.48
N CYS A 111 8.64 -4.81 7.49
CA CYS A 111 8.45 -3.69 6.58
C CYS A 111 9.48 -2.59 6.81
N LEU A 112 9.63 -2.17 8.08
CA LEU A 112 10.55 -1.12 8.49
C LEU A 112 12.02 -1.53 8.34
N ALA A 113 12.36 -2.80 8.56
CA ALA A 113 13.72 -3.30 8.35
C ALA A 113 14.14 -3.23 6.87
N ALA A 114 13.24 -3.58 5.95
CA ALA A 114 13.51 -3.43 4.53
C ALA A 114 13.51 -1.95 4.10
N ALA A 115 12.63 -1.11 4.66
CA ALA A 115 12.66 0.33 4.47
C ALA A 115 14.01 0.95 4.89
N ALA A 116 14.56 0.56 6.04
CA ALA A 116 15.88 0.99 6.50
C ALA A 116 16.98 0.64 5.49
N LYS A 117 16.92 -0.55 4.87
CA LYS A 117 17.84 -0.97 3.81
C LYS A 117 17.69 -0.14 2.54
N ASN A 118 16.49 0.30 2.17
CA ASN A 118 16.31 1.22 1.03
C ASN A 118 16.98 2.57 1.30
N LEU A 119 16.87 3.09 2.52
CA LEU A 119 17.41 4.39 2.91
C LEU A 119 18.94 4.45 2.92
N THR A 120 19.65 3.33 3.08
CA THR A 120 21.12 3.31 2.94
C THR A 120 21.58 3.63 1.51
N GLY A 121 20.69 3.57 0.52
CA GLY A 121 20.96 3.92 -0.87
C GLY A 121 20.98 5.44 -1.15
N CYS A 122 20.54 6.28 -0.22
CA CYS A 122 20.45 7.74 -0.43
C CYS A 122 21.79 8.50 -0.34
N GLY A 123 22.92 7.80 -0.27
CA GLY A 123 24.26 8.39 -0.29
C GLY A 123 24.48 9.44 0.80
N ALA A 124 24.94 10.64 0.40
CA ALA A 124 25.25 11.74 1.31
C ALA A 124 24.03 12.64 1.65
N SER A 125 22.82 12.19 1.33
CA SER A 125 21.61 12.96 1.67
C SER A 125 21.46 13.10 3.18
N ARG A 126 20.97 14.27 3.60
CA ARG A 126 20.64 14.54 5.01
C ARG A 126 19.18 14.31 5.33
N ARG A 127 18.34 14.12 4.32
CA ARG A 127 16.90 13.93 4.46
C ARG A 127 16.40 12.94 3.44
N ALA A 128 15.71 11.90 3.89
CA ALA A 128 15.09 10.96 2.98
C ALA A 128 13.86 10.30 3.59
N GLY A 129 13.00 9.80 2.71
CA GLY A 129 11.80 9.06 3.04
C GLY A 129 11.66 7.84 2.14
N VAL A 130 11.13 6.76 2.68
CA VAL A 130 10.71 5.59 1.91
C VAL A 130 9.32 5.16 2.34
N TRP A 131 8.46 4.89 1.35
CA TRP A 131 7.12 4.35 1.53
C TRP A 131 7.05 3.00 0.84
N ARG A 132 6.39 2.07 1.51
CA ARG A 132 6.31 0.68 1.07
C ARG A 132 4.87 0.21 1.00
N GLY A 133 4.54 -0.48 -0.08
CA GLY A 133 3.20 -1.00 -0.35
C GLY A 133 2.70 -2.01 0.66
N GLU A 134 3.62 -2.64 1.41
CA GLU A 134 3.38 -3.49 2.58
C GLU A 134 2.82 -2.71 3.79
N GLY A 135 2.75 -1.38 3.70
CA GLY A 135 2.14 -0.52 4.70
C GLY A 135 3.13 0.00 5.73
N CYS A 136 4.28 0.55 5.31
CA CYS A 136 5.12 1.31 6.23
C CYS A 136 5.79 2.50 5.56
N PHE A 137 6.16 3.45 6.39
CA PHE A 137 7.00 4.58 6.05
C PHE A 137 8.19 4.64 7.00
N MET A 138 9.37 4.95 6.48
CA MET A 138 10.53 5.32 7.29
C MET A 138 11.17 6.57 6.68
N GLY A 139 11.62 7.49 7.52
CA GLY A 139 12.39 8.63 7.07
C GLY A 139 13.46 9.04 8.07
N TYR A 140 14.47 9.74 7.57
CA TYR A 140 15.50 10.37 8.38
C TYR A 140 15.69 11.83 7.99
N ALA A 141 16.22 12.60 8.93
CA ALA A 141 16.58 13.99 8.73
C ALA A 141 17.74 14.39 9.66
N ASP A 142 18.34 15.55 9.39
CA ASP A 142 19.28 16.26 10.26
C ASP A 142 18.59 17.08 11.36
N GLY A 143 17.32 16.77 11.65
CA GLY A 143 16.52 17.35 12.71
C GLY A 143 15.04 16.96 12.59
N ASN A 144 14.24 17.26 13.61
CA ASN A 144 12.80 16.90 13.61
C ASN A 144 11.93 17.92 12.83
N ALA A 145 12.43 19.10 12.51
CA ALA A 145 11.65 20.13 11.82
C ALA A 145 11.30 19.73 10.37
N SER A 146 10.04 19.94 9.97
CA SER A 146 9.61 19.81 8.57
C SER A 146 10.43 20.71 7.66
N SER A 147 10.80 20.20 6.49
CA SER A 147 11.27 21.06 5.39
C SER A 147 10.09 21.49 4.51
N PRO A 148 10.23 22.61 3.77
CA PRO A 148 9.21 23.01 2.78
C PRO A 148 8.91 21.93 1.73
N HIS A 149 9.91 21.11 1.38
CA HIS A 149 9.75 19.96 0.49
C HIS A 149 8.84 18.90 1.12
N GLU A 150 9.11 18.48 2.36
CA GLU A 150 8.29 17.48 3.07
C GLU A 150 6.81 17.92 3.21
N ASP A 151 6.58 19.22 3.36
CA ASP A 151 5.24 19.78 3.52
C ASP A 151 4.40 19.65 2.24
N VAL A 152 5.03 19.79 1.07
CA VAL A 152 4.35 19.71 -0.24
C VAL A 152 4.50 18.36 -0.95
N PHE A 153 5.47 17.53 -0.57
CA PHE A 153 5.76 16.26 -1.23
C PHE A 153 4.55 15.35 -1.22
N ARG A 154 4.01 15.02 -2.39
CA ARG A 154 2.95 14.04 -2.53
C ARG A 154 3.26 13.14 -3.71
N ASP A 155 3.11 11.84 -3.50
CA ASP A 155 3.20 10.85 -4.56
C ASP A 155 1.94 10.00 -4.56
N VAL A 156 1.43 9.67 -5.75
CA VAL A 156 0.18 8.92 -5.93
C VAL A 156 0.51 7.58 -6.54
N VAL A 157 0.38 6.53 -5.74
CA VAL A 157 0.51 5.16 -6.23
C VAL A 157 -0.86 4.64 -6.61
N SER A 158 -1.01 4.33 -7.88
CA SER A 158 -2.24 3.86 -8.52
C SER A 158 -2.22 2.33 -8.63
N PHE A 159 -3.35 1.68 -8.37
CA PHE A 159 -3.51 0.23 -8.55
C PHE A 159 -4.56 -0.05 -9.63
N GLY A 160 -4.31 -1.08 -10.44
CA GLY A 160 -5.08 -1.45 -11.62
C GLY A 160 -4.31 -1.21 -12.93
N GLU A 161 -4.53 -2.05 -13.95
CA GLU A 161 -3.97 -1.82 -15.29
C GLU A 161 -4.68 -0.63 -15.97
N ASP A 162 -3.92 0.15 -16.74
CA ASP A 162 -4.44 0.99 -17.82
C ASP A 162 -5.03 0.11 -18.94
N VAL A 163 -5.99 -0.77 -18.64
CA VAL A 163 -6.78 -1.47 -19.67
C VAL A 163 -7.77 -0.46 -20.22
N PHE A 164 -7.26 0.49 -21.00
CA PHE A 164 -7.78 0.97 -22.28
C PHE A 164 -6.85 2.11 -22.72
N PRO A 165 -6.15 2.00 -23.86
CA PRO A 165 -5.56 3.18 -24.46
C PRO A 165 -6.69 4.20 -24.69
N ALA A 166 -6.37 5.49 -24.56
CA ALA A 166 -7.23 6.63 -24.79
C ALA A 166 -7.80 6.67 -26.23
N VAL A 167 -8.70 5.73 -26.55
CA VAL A 167 -9.32 5.57 -27.86
C VAL A 167 -10.82 5.38 -27.70
N ILE A 168 -11.44 6.28 -26.94
CA ILE A 168 -12.79 6.71 -27.29
C ILE A 168 -12.85 8.24 -27.13
N SER A 169 -12.18 8.93 -28.05
CA SER A 169 -12.45 10.34 -28.30
C SER A 169 -13.75 10.38 -29.10
N PHE A 170 -14.87 10.60 -28.42
CA PHE A 170 -16.07 11.11 -29.09
C PHE A 170 -15.93 12.63 -29.16
N ASP A 171 -15.83 13.13 -30.39
CA ASP A 171 -15.59 14.52 -30.73
C ASP A 171 -16.90 15.32 -30.59
N ASP A 172 -17.32 15.55 -29.35
CA ASP A 172 -18.52 16.34 -29.01
C ASP A 172 -18.16 17.77 -28.55
N GLY A 173 -16.90 18.19 -28.72
CA GLY A 173 -16.41 19.50 -28.23
C GLY A 173 -16.42 19.65 -26.70
N LYS A 174 -16.60 18.56 -25.96
CA LYS A 174 -16.53 18.51 -24.48
C LYS A 174 -15.37 17.60 -24.09
N PRO A 175 -14.48 17.99 -23.15
CA PRO A 175 -13.38 17.13 -22.74
C PRO A 175 -13.94 15.78 -22.30
N PRO A 176 -13.34 14.65 -22.71
CA PRO A 176 -13.87 13.34 -22.36
C PRO A 176 -13.93 13.23 -20.84
N SER A 177 -15.14 13.23 -20.29
CA SER A 177 -15.35 12.90 -18.89
C SER A 177 -14.97 11.44 -18.74
N ASN A 178 -13.75 11.15 -18.32
CA ASN A 178 -13.30 9.78 -18.14
C ASN A 178 -14.34 9.05 -17.25
N PRO A 179 -15.03 8.01 -17.76
CA PRO A 179 -16.15 7.44 -17.06
C PRO A 179 -15.72 6.82 -15.71
N LYS A 180 -14.45 6.50 -15.53
CA LYS A 180 -13.92 5.85 -14.31
C LYS A 180 -13.59 6.81 -13.15
N CYS A 181 -13.88 8.11 -13.25
CA CYS A 181 -13.65 9.07 -12.15
C CYS A 181 -14.76 9.02 -11.09
N PHE A 182 -14.38 9.06 -9.80
CA PHE A 182 -15.30 9.48 -8.74
C PHE A 182 -15.54 10.99 -8.76
N ASP A 183 -16.65 11.44 -8.19
CA ASP A 183 -16.86 12.87 -7.90
C ASP A 183 -15.72 13.40 -7.01
N THR A 184 -14.82 14.15 -7.63
CA THR A 184 -13.66 14.76 -7.00
C THR A 184 -14.02 15.67 -5.83
N ARG A 185 -15.12 16.42 -5.92
CA ARG A 185 -15.53 17.33 -4.84
C ARG A 185 -15.97 16.51 -3.63
N ALA A 186 -16.74 15.46 -3.85
CA ALA A 186 -17.18 14.56 -2.79
C ALA A 186 -16.00 13.81 -2.15
N LEU A 187 -15.02 13.38 -2.95
CA LEU A 187 -13.82 12.70 -2.46
C LEU A 187 -12.91 13.62 -1.63
N VAL A 188 -12.73 14.87 -2.07
CA VAL A 188 -12.03 15.91 -1.29
C VAL A 188 -12.77 16.18 0.02
N ALA A 189 -14.11 16.27 0.00
CA ALA A 189 -14.90 16.49 1.21
C ALA A 189 -14.76 15.33 2.21
N LEU A 190 -14.72 14.09 1.73
CA LEU A 190 -14.47 12.90 2.56
C LEU A 190 -13.04 12.88 3.13
N ALA A 191 -12.04 13.26 2.34
CA ALA A 191 -10.68 13.41 2.86
C ALA A 191 -10.58 14.53 3.93
N GLN A 192 -11.36 15.60 3.78
CA GLN A 192 -11.44 16.70 4.75
C GLN A 192 -12.18 16.30 6.04
N SER A 193 -13.24 15.48 5.97
CA SER A 193 -13.90 14.94 7.18
C SER A 193 -12.96 14.07 8.00
N LEU A 194 -12.09 13.31 7.33
CA LEU A 194 -11.02 12.53 7.94
C LEU A 194 -9.95 13.40 8.60
N ALA A 195 -9.54 14.48 7.92
CA ALA A 195 -8.53 15.41 8.42
C ALA A 195 -8.87 15.96 9.81
N GLY A 196 -10.11 16.44 10.01
CA GLY A 196 -10.54 16.97 11.31
C GLY A 196 -10.58 15.92 12.42
N ARG A 197 -11.01 14.69 12.11
CA ARG A 197 -11.11 13.59 13.09
C ARG A 197 -9.77 12.93 13.40
N GLY A 198 -8.86 12.88 12.44
CA GLY A 198 -7.47 12.44 12.64
C GLY A 198 -6.69 13.43 13.49
N ALA A 199 -6.90 14.71 13.26
CA ALA A 199 -6.29 15.80 14.01
C ALA A 199 -6.71 15.86 15.50
N ALA A 200 -7.98 15.57 15.82
CA ALA A 200 -8.52 15.67 17.18
C ALA A 200 -8.11 14.50 18.11
N ASN A 201 -7.57 13.40 17.57
CA ASN A 201 -7.26 12.17 18.31
C ASN A 201 -5.75 11.94 18.46
N SER A 202 -5.02 12.95 18.90
CA SER A 202 -3.55 13.01 18.95
C SER A 202 -2.85 12.01 19.92
N SER A 203 -3.60 11.19 20.66
CA SER A 203 -3.07 10.24 21.65
C SER A 203 -2.93 8.79 21.14
N GLY A 204 -2.27 8.58 19.98
CA GLY A 204 -1.92 7.26 19.44
C GLY A 204 -2.05 7.15 17.91
N ALA A 205 -1.55 6.06 17.28
CA ALA A 205 -1.64 5.88 15.80
C ALA A 205 -3.05 5.44 15.50
N ARG A 206 -3.96 6.39 15.54
CA ARG A 206 -5.30 6.14 15.09
C ARG A 206 -5.31 6.46 13.61
N VAL A 207 -5.22 5.39 12.85
CA VAL A 207 -5.79 5.34 11.50
C VAL A 207 -7.25 5.76 11.66
N VAL A 208 -7.64 6.83 11.01
CA VAL A 208 -9.04 7.24 10.93
C VAL A 208 -9.58 6.76 9.60
N THR A 209 -10.69 6.04 9.68
CA THR A 209 -11.38 5.52 8.50
C THR A 209 -12.70 6.26 8.34
N ASP A 210 -13.04 6.56 7.10
CA ASP A 210 -14.35 7.06 6.70
C ASP A 210 -14.75 6.36 5.41
N ALA A 211 -16.05 6.27 5.18
CA ALA A 211 -16.57 5.69 3.94
C ALA A 211 -17.75 6.51 3.47
N ALA A 212 -17.84 6.73 2.16
CA ALA A 212 -18.99 7.33 1.54
C ALA A 212 -19.32 6.61 0.23
N ALA A 213 -20.61 6.49 -0.07
CA ALA A 213 -21.06 6.09 -1.39
C ALA A 213 -20.83 7.26 -2.36
N LEU A 214 -19.85 7.11 -3.25
CA LEU A 214 -19.52 8.11 -4.26
C LEU A 214 -20.05 7.64 -5.61
N SER A 215 -20.63 8.56 -6.37
CA SER A 215 -20.99 8.30 -7.77
C SER A 215 -19.74 8.31 -8.63
N SER A 216 -19.61 7.31 -9.49
CA SER A 216 -18.72 7.30 -10.66
C SER A 216 -19.56 7.20 -11.93
N ASN A 217 -19.05 7.75 -13.03
CA ASN A 217 -19.73 7.68 -14.33
C ASN A 217 -19.70 6.25 -14.94
N ALA A 218 -18.84 5.35 -14.45
CA ALA A 218 -18.64 4.00 -14.99
C ALA A 218 -19.45 2.93 -14.23
N THR A 219 -19.64 3.10 -12.92
CA THR A 219 -20.21 2.07 -12.05
C THR A 219 -21.46 2.52 -11.31
N GLY A 220 -21.90 3.77 -11.49
CA GLY A 220 -22.97 4.35 -10.68
C GLY A 220 -22.47 4.67 -9.27
N LYS A 221 -23.26 4.42 -8.22
CA LYS A 221 -22.82 4.64 -6.84
C LYS A 221 -21.99 3.45 -6.35
N THR A 222 -20.72 3.69 -6.03
CA THR A 222 -19.81 2.71 -5.41
C THR A 222 -19.39 3.22 -4.05
N THR A 223 -19.31 2.32 -3.05
CA THR A 223 -18.80 2.70 -1.74
C THR A 223 -17.29 2.86 -1.82
N VAL A 224 -16.82 4.07 -1.52
CA VAL A 224 -15.41 4.40 -1.40
C VAL A 224 -15.06 4.51 0.08
N THR A 225 -14.08 3.74 0.50
CA THR A 225 -13.52 3.76 1.84
C THR A 225 -12.18 4.48 1.80
N LEU A 226 -12.05 5.53 2.60
CA LEU A 226 -10.79 6.25 2.79
C LEU A 226 -10.21 5.90 4.17
N ARG A 227 -8.92 5.54 4.18
CA ARG A 227 -8.14 5.33 5.40
C ARG A 227 -7.05 6.37 5.47
N ALA A 228 -7.14 7.27 6.43
CA ALA A 228 -6.16 8.31 6.67
C ALA A 228 -5.35 8.01 7.93
N GLN A 229 -4.04 8.28 7.90
CA GLN A 229 -3.18 8.17 9.07
C GLN A 229 -2.21 9.34 9.15
N CYS A 230 -2.08 9.94 10.32
CA CYS A 230 -1.14 11.02 10.61
C CYS A 230 0.16 10.48 11.22
N ALA A 231 1.28 11.16 10.96
CA ALA A 231 2.51 10.99 11.72
C ALA A 231 2.31 11.48 13.18
N ARG A 232 2.95 10.81 14.16
CA ARG A 232 2.74 11.05 15.61
C ARG A 232 3.72 12.05 16.23
N ASP A 233 4.83 12.33 15.56
CA ASP A 233 5.99 13.08 16.07
C ASP A 233 5.90 14.60 15.93
N ARG A 234 4.98 15.12 15.11
CA ARG A 234 4.88 16.56 14.83
C ARG A 234 3.64 17.18 15.49
N ALA A 235 3.84 18.35 16.09
CA ALA A 235 2.80 19.11 16.75
C ALA A 235 1.71 19.58 15.77
N ALA A 236 0.50 19.67 16.30
CA ALA A 236 -0.72 20.21 15.70
C ALA A 236 -1.30 19.40 14.54
N ALA A 237 -2.30 18.57 14.84
CA ALA A 237 -3.60 18.56 14.16
C ALA A 237 -3.70 19.27 12.78
N ALA A 238 -3.42 20.57 12.76
CA ALA A 238 -3.40 21.42 11.56
C ALA A 238 -2.44 20.96 10.46
N ASP A 239 -1.24 20.47 10.77
CA ASP A 239 -0.26 20.02 9.78
C ASP A 239 -0.69 18.69 9.14
N CYS A 240 -1.25 17.77 9.93
CA CYS A 240 -1.87 16.58 9.36
C CYS A 240 -3.11 16.94 8.54
N ALA A 241 -3.95 17.87 9.02
CA ALA A 241 -5.13 18.29 8.28
C ALA A 241 -4.76 18.98 6.95
N ARG A 242 -3.70 19.78 6.94
CA ARG A 242 -3.13 20.37 5.73
C ARG A 242 -2.56 19.30 4.80
N CYS A 243 -1.86 18.31 5.37
CA CYS A 243 -1.32 17.19 4.60
C CYS A 243 -2.43 16.39 3.93
N LEU A 244 -3.42 15.91 4.68
CA LEU A 244 -4.56 15.14 4.18
C LEU A 244 -5.44 15.96 3.23
N GLY A 245 -5.67 17.24 3.53
CA GLY A 245 -6.38 18.15 2.63
C GLY A 245 -5.63 18.40 1.33
N GLY A 246 -4.29 18.39 1.36
CA GLY A 246 -3.43 18.38 0.18
C GLY A 246 -3.51 17.06 -0.58
N SER A 247 -3.32 15.94 0.10
CA SER A 247 -3.37 14.60 -0.47
C SER A 247 -4.69 14.34 -1.18
N GLY A 248 -5.83 14.72 -0.58
CA GLY A 248 -7.14 14.60 -1.22
C GLY A 248 -7.29 15.39 -2.53
N ARG A 249 -6.48 16.43 -2.77
CA ARG A 249 -6.42 17.13 -4.05
C ARG A 249 -5.51 16.45 -5.07
N GLU A 250 -4.55 15.64 -4.65
CA GLU A 250 -3.75 14.83 -5.58
C GLU A 250 -4.55 13.63 -6.08
N VAL A 251 -5.57 13.23 -5.31
CA VAL A 251 -6.65 12.32 -5.72
C VAL A 251 -7.59 12.96 -6.77
N ARG A 252 -7.14 13.93 -7.56
CA ARG A 252 -7.90 14.51 -8.68
C ARG A 252 -7.73 13.74 -9.99
N ALA A 253 -6.76 12.83 -10.07
CA ALA A 253 -6.43 12.14 -11.31
C ALA A 253 -7.32 10.91 -11.49
N CYS A 254 -8.10 10.89 -12.56
CA CYS A 254 -8.88 9.75 -13.03
C CYS A 254 -8.01 8.57 -13.54
N ALA A 255 -6.87 8.32 -12.90
CA ALA A 255 -5.82 7.41 -13.34
C ALA A 255 -5.86 6.06 -12.61
N TRP A 256 -6.93 5.78 -11.85
CA TRP A 256 -7.06 4.52 -11.12
C TRP A 256 -8.13 3.66 -11.78
N GLY A 257 -7.74 2.47 -12.20
CA GLY A 257 -8.66 1.50 -12.77
C GLY A 257 -9.69 1.10 -11.73
N LEU A 258 -10.95 1.48 -11.94
CA LEU A 258 -12.09 0.71 -11.40
C LEU A 258 -12.22 -0.56 -12.24
N ASP A 259 -11.20 -1.41 -12.20
CA ASP A 259 -11.17 -2.70 -12.90
C ASP A 259 -12.09 -3.73 -12.21
N GLY A 260 -12.55 -3.43 -10.99
CA GLY A 260 -13.35 -4.35 -10.19
C GLY A 260 -12.54 -5.55 -9.70
N GLU A 261 -11.22 -5.52 -9.87
CA GLU A 261 -10.29 -6.57 -9.45
C GLU A 261 -9.56 -6.16 -8.17
N HIS A 262 -9.29 -4.86 -8.00
CA HIS A 262 -8.57 -4.34 -6.84
C HIS A 262 -9.48 -3.62 -5.85
N GLU A 263 -9.52 -4.12 -4.60
CA GLU A 263 -10.17 -3.42 -3.48
C GLU A 263 -9.44 -2.12 -3.14
N ARG A 264 -8.10 -2.11 -3.19
CA ARG A 264 -7.24 -0.93 -3.00
C ARG A 264 -6.93 -0.31 -4.36
N VAL A 265 -7.37 0.93 -4.58
CA VAL A 265 -7.27 1.60 -5.89
C VAL A 265 -6.20 2.68 -5.95
N ALA A 266 -5.89 3.32 -4.82
CA ALA A 266 -4.78 4.26 -4.75
C ALA A 266 -4.26 4.45 -3.32
N ASP A 267 -2.99 4.83 -3.22
CA ASP A 267 -2.38 5.42 -2.04
C ASP A 267 -1.81 6.81 -2.38
N VAL A 268 -2.06 7.80 -1.52
CA VAL A 268 -1.37 9.08 -1.56
C VAL A 268 -0.40 9.17 -0.39
N LEU A 269 0.87 9.32 -0.76
CA LEU A 269 2.01 9.29 0.14
C LEU A 269 2.39 10.72 0.51
N GLY A 270 2.60 10.96 1.79
CA GLY A 270 3.18 12.18 2.31
C GLY A 270 4.08 11.89 3.49
N TYR A 271 4.96 12.84 3.82
CA TYR A 271 5.83 12.71 4.99
C TYR A 271 5.03 12.73 6.31
N ASN A 272 3.95 13.51 6.38
CA ASN A 272 3.17 13.71 7.62
C ASN A 272 1.80 13.03 7.62
N CYS A 273 1.39 12.46 6.48
CA CYS A 273 0.12 11.76 6.36
C CYS A 273 0.18 10.69 5.28
N PHE A 274 -0.71 9.72 5.42
CA PHE A 274 -0.96 8.68 4.43
C PHE A 274 -2.47 8.60 4.20
N LEU A 275 -2.87 8.50 2.93
CA LEU A 275 -4.26 8.35 2.53
C LEU A 275 -4.38 7.15 1.60
N ARG A 276 -5.09 6.10 2.03
CA ARG A 276 -5.45 4.96 1.19
C ARG A 276 -6.90 5.04 0.75
N ILE A 277 -7.12 4.63 -0.48
CA ILE A 277 -8.42 4.62 -1.15
C ILE A 277 -8.76 3.20 -1.52
N GLU A 278 -9.89 2.76 -0.99
CA GLU A 278 -10.44 1.43 -1.23
C GLU A 278 -11.85 1.57 -1.82
N THR A 279 -12.26 0.62 -2.65
CA THR A 279 -13.60 0.56 -3.22
C THR A 279 -14.22 -0.79 -2.92
N SER A 280 -15.53 -0.80 -2.65
CA SER A 280 -16.27 -2.05 -2.58
C SER A 280 -16.37 -2.64 -3.99
N VAL A 281 -15.69 -3.75 -4.25
CA VAL A 281 -15.87 -4.51 -5.48
C VAL A 281 -17.34 -4.99 -5.53
N PRO A 282 -18.10 -4.71 -6.60
CA PRO A 282 -19.44 -5.28 -6.73
C PRO A 282 -19.31 -6.80 -6.86
N THR A 283 -19.75 -7.54 -5.84
CA THR A 283 -19.87 -8.99 -5.90
C THR A 283 -20.79 -9.37 -7.06
N GLY A 284 -20.24 -9.91 -8.16
CA GLY A 284 -21.02 -10.30 -9.34
C GLY A 284 -20.38 -10.00 -10.71
N TRP A 285 -19.19 -9.39 -10.77
CA TRP A 285 -18.41 -9.30 -12.01
C TRP A 285 -17.65 -10.62 -12.23
N PRO A 286 -17.87 -11.29 -13.38
CA PRO A 286 -17.26 -10.85 -14.62
C PRO A 286 -18.35 -10.46 -15.61
N MET A 287 -18.36 -9.21 -16.06
CA MET A 287 -18.98 -8.92 -17.35
C MET A 287 -17.90 -9.27 -18.38
N PRO A 288 -18.08 -10.32 -19.21
CA PRO A 288 -17.18 -10.56 -20.30
C PRO A 288 -17.19 -9.28 -21.16
N VAL A 289 -16.01 -8.86 -21.60
CA VAL A 289 -15.76 -7.76 -22.54
C VAL A 289 -16.75 -7.80 -23.74
N ALA A 290 -17.32 -8.97 -24.03
CA ALA A 290 -18.39 -9.21 -25.00
C ALA A 290 -19.63 -8.29 -24.89
N LYS A 291 -20.05 -7.81 -23.70
CA LYS A 291 -21.25 -6.95 -23.64
C LYS A 291 -21.04 -5.56 -24.24
N TYR A 292 -19.80 -5.10 -24.34
CA TYR A 292 -19.46 -3.87 -25.05
C TYR A 292 -19.18 -4.09 -26.55
N MET A 293 -19.13 -5.35 -27.02
CA MET A 293 -18.94 -5.68 -28.44
C MET A 293 -20.25 -6.11 -29.14
N SER A 294 -21.32 -6.41 -28.39
CA SER A 294 -22.59 -6.92 -28.97
C SER A 294 -23.56 -5.85 -29.47
N GLU A 295 -23.26 -4.55 -29.31
CA GLU A 295 -24.11 -3.47 -29.82
C GLU A 295 -23.73 -2.98 -31.23
N TYR A 296 -22.74 -3.60 -31.87
CA TYR A 296 -22.34 -3.28 -33.25
C TYR A 296 -22.51 -4.48 -34.18
N SER A 297 -23.76 -4.80 -34.51
CA SER A 297 -24.04 -5.45 -35.80
C SER A 297 -24.25 -4.34 -36.83
N PRO A 298 -23.36 -4.17 -37.83
CA PRO A 298 -23.69 -3.32 -38.97
C PRO A 298 -24.86 -3.96 -39.71
N SER A 299 -25.93 -3.19 -39.92
CA SER A 299 -27.04 -3.57 -40.80
C SER A 299 -26.49 -3.92 -42.19
N PRO A 300 -26.87 -5.06 -42.78
CA PRO A 300 -26.41 -5.41 -44.12
C PRO A 300 -27.04 -4.45 -45.12
N SER A 301 -26.18 -3.76 -45.87
CA SER A 301 -26.51 -3.06 -47.11
C SER A 301 -26.69 -4.04 -48.27
#